data_AF-A0A416C053-F1
#
_entry.id   AF-A0A416C053-F1
#
_cell.length_a   1.000
_cell.length_b   1.000
_cell.length_c   1.000
_cell.angle_alpha   90.00
_cell.angle_beta   90.00
_cell.angle_gamma   90.00
#
_symmetry.space_group_name_H-M   'P 1'
#
loop_
_entity.id
_entity.type
_entity.pdbx_description
1 polymer ?
#
loop_
_entity_poly.entity_id
_entity_poly.type
_entity_poly.pdbx_seq_one_letter_code
_entity_poly.pdbx_strand_id
1 'polypeptide(L)'
;MKIYLMTLDLDEILEYDLSTQNTSTTNDDIKLEKEQMLFKYFSLLHLIKEGDVAWHYKFFWIVSTTPARNNCKLRHSDKIDSSSADMTTYFSELMKITDEDVIEFNKLLSYDDCVYQMLKNAALDDFAFNYCIYDSTTNFKSLITILEVLFIKKSDRERKKDLLAKRVSNFIESNDKDIEEVNRNISDLYKLRNDVVHSGAEVLRENLNMLRDYTRRCI
;
A
#
# COMPACT_ATOMS: atom_id res chain seq x y z
N MET A 1 -17.27 -21.10 1.35
CA MET A 1 -16.30 -20.03 1.66
C MET A 1 -15.32 -19.94 0.51
N LYS A 2 -15.52 -19.03 -0.43
CA LYS A 2 -14.55 -18.78 -1.51
C LYS A 2 -13.47 -17.88 -0.93
N ILE A 3 -12.26 -18.41 -0.77
CA ILE A 3 -11.08 -17.61 -0.48
C ILE A 3 -10.64 -17.07 -1.83
N TYR A 4 -10.86 -15.78 -2.08
CA TYR A 4 -10.24 -15.10 -3.22
C TYR A 4 -8.78 -14.84 -2.83
N LEU A 5 -7.88 -15.76 -3.18
CA LEU A 5 -6.49 -15.35 -3.40
C LEU A 5 -6.57 -14.37 -4.58
N MET A 6 -6.20 -13.10 -4.36
CA MET A 6 -5.98 -12.21 -5.49
C MET A 6 -4.66 -12.62 -6.15
N THR A 7 -4.70 -13.71 -6.92
CA THR A 7 -3.76 -13.92 -8.00
C THR A 7 -4.16 -12.94 -9.09
N LEU A 8 -3.45 -11.80 -9.14
CA LEU A 8 -3.40 -11.00 -10.37
C LEU A 8 -2.58 -11.81 -11.39
N ASP A 9 -3.20 -12.86 -11.94
CA ASP A 9 -2.79 -13.40 -13.24
C ASP A 9 -3.21 -12.34 -14.25
N LEU A 10 -2.31 -11.39 -14.49
CA LEU A 10 -2.37 -10.53 -15.65
C LEU A 10 -2.05 -11.43 -16.85
N ASP A 11 -3.02 -12.23 -17.30
CA ASP A 11 -3.07 -12.84 -18.63
C ASP A 11 -3.27 -11.76 -19.72
N GLU A 12 -2.75 -10.55 -19.49
CA GLU A 12 -2.68 -9.51 -20.50
C GLU A 12 -1.46 -9.77 -21.37
N ILE A 13 -1.71 -10.26 -22.59
CA ILE A 13 -0.74 -10.20 -23.68
C ILE A 13 -0.58 -8.72 -24.04
N LEU A 14 0.48 -8.10 -23.54
CA LEU A 14 0.82 -6.72 -23.89
C LEU A 14 1.63 -6.73 -25.18
N GLU A 15 0.98 -6.37 -26.29
CA GLU A 15 1.65 -6.17 -27.58
C GLU A 15 2.29 -4.77 -27.61
N TYR A 16 3.62 -4.71 -27.54
CA TYR A 16 4.37 -3.46 -27.75
C TYR A 16 4.85 -3.37 -29.21
N ASP A 17 4.45 -2.30 -29.89
CA ASP A 17 5.04 -1.92 -31.18
C ASP A 17 6.29 -1.08 -30.95
N LEU A 18 7.46 -1.71 -31.05
CA LEU A 18 8.76 -1.05 -30.88
C LEU A 18 9.16 -0.19 -32.08
N SER A 19 8.32 -0.05 -33.11
CA SER A 19 8.65 0.73 -34.32
C SER A 19 8.62 2.25 -34.13
N THR A 20 8.08 2.76 -33.00
CA THR A 20 7.80 4.20 -32.82
C THR A 20 8.57 4.90 -31.70
N GLN A 21 9.48 4.25 -30.96
CA GLN A 21 10.22 4.90 -29.86
C GLN A 21 11.71 5.06 -30.17
N ASN A 22 12.18 6.32 -30.18
CA ASN A 22 13.58 6.73 -30.43
C ASN A 22 14.55 6.41 -29.27
N THR A 23 14.13 5.62 -28.29
CA THR A 23 14.94 5.14 -27.17
C THR A 23 14.60 3.68 -26.93
N SER A 24 15.61 2.82 -26.82
CA SER A 24 15.44 1.39 -26.59
C SER A 24 14.88 1.13 -25.19
N THR A 25 13.55 1.14 -25.04
CA THR A 25 12.86 0.70 -23.83
C THR A 25 13.26 -0.74 -23.54
N THR A 26 13.84 -0.99 -22.37
CA THR A 26 14.33 -2.32 -21.99
C THR A 26 13.23 -3.13 -21.30
N ASN A 27 13.42 -4.46 -21.23
CA ASN A 27 12.52 -5.34 -20.46
C ASN A 27 12.47 -4.93 -18.97
N ASP A 28 13.56 -4.38 -18.43
CA ASP A 28 13.63 -3.88 -17.05
C ASP A 28 12.76 -2.63 -16.85
N ASP A 29 12.72 -1.72 -17.83
CA ASP A 29 11.87 -0.53 -17.78
C ASP A 29 10.38 -0.91 -17.77
N ILE A 30 10.00 -1.88 -18.60
CA ILE A 30 8.62 -2.40 -18.66
C ILE A 30 8.26 -3.07 -17.33
N LYS A 31 9.17 -3.88 -16.77
CA LYS A 31 8.96 -4.52 -15.47
C LYS A 31 8.74 -3.50 -14.36
N LEU A 32 9.59 -2.47 -14.29
CA LEU A 32 9.50 -1.40 -13.30
C LEU A 32 8.17 -0.64 -13.42
N GLU A 33 7.74 -0.30 -14.64
CA GLU A 33 6.46 0.36 -14.89
C GLU A 33 5.29 -0.46 -14.33
N LYS A 34 5.28 -1.78 -14.58
CA LYS A 34 4.22 -2.67 -14.07
C LYS A 34 4.26 -2.82 -12.56
N GLU A 35 5.45 -2.99 -11.96
CA GLU A 35 5.60 -3.04 -10.51
C GLU A 35 5.06 -1.75 -9.85
N GLN A 36 5.32 -0.58 -10.44
CA GLN A 36 4.77 0.70 -9.98
C GLN A 36 3.24 0.79 -10.11
N MET A 37 2.67 0.33 -11.23
CA MET A 37 1.21 0.27 -11.42
C MET A 37 0.55 -0.61 -10.37
N LEU A 38 1.17 -1.75 -10.06
CA LEU A 38 0.63 -2.72 -9.12
C LEU A 38 0.75 -2.24 -7.68
N PHE A 39 1.86 -1.61 -7.35
CA PHE A 39 2.02 -0.92 -6.07
C PHE A 39 0.90 0.11 -5.88
N LYS A 40 0.63 0.96 -6.89
CA LYS A 40 -0.51 1.90 -6.88
C LYS A 40 -1.83 1.20 -6.54
N TYR A 41 -2.15 0.11 -7.22
CA TYR A 41 -3.42 -0.61 -6.98
C TYR A 41 -3.51 -1.19 -5.58
N PHE A 42 -2.43 -1.79 -5.05
CA PHE A 42 -2.44 -2.32 -3.69
C PHE A 42 -2.50 -1.22 -2.64
N SER A 43 -1.80 -0.09 -2.85
CA SER A 43 -1.92 1.05 -1.96
C SER A 43 -3.36 1.54 -1.85
N LEU A 44 -4.06 1.67 -2.99
CA LEU A 44 -5.47 2.04 -3.01
C LEU A 44 -6.37 0.97 -2.38
N LEU A 45 -6.06 -0.31 -2.59
CA LEU A 45 -6.81 -1.42 -2.01
C LEU A 45 -6.74 -1.41 -0.48
N HIS A 46 -5.59 -1.07 0.09
CA HIS A 46 -5.41 -0.96 1.54
C HIS A 46 -6.19 0.20 2.19
N LEU A 47 -6.71 1.16 1.42
CA LEU A 47 -7.62 2.19 1.94
C LEU A 47 -9.01 1.60 2.23
N ILE A 48 -9.49 0.73 1.35
CA ILE A 48 -10.83 0.14 1.49
C ILE A 48 -10.81 -1.14 2.33
N LYS A 49 -9.69 -1.89 2.33
CA LYS A 49 -9.63 -3.20 2.96
C LYS A 49 -8.39 -3.43 3.81
N GLU A 50 -8.61 -3.99 4.99
CA GLU A 50 -7.56 -4.53 5.85
C GLU A 50 -7.15 -5.94 5.43
N GLY A 51 -5.87 -6.24 5.69
CA GLY A 51 -5.30 -7.57 5.58
C GLY A 51 -4.02 -7.55 4.76
N ASP A 52 -3.18 -8.56 4.96
CA ASP A 52 -1.93 -8.72 4.26
C ASP A 52 -2.21 -9.23 2.84
N VAL A 53 -1.53 -8.64 1.85
CA VAL A 53 -1.62 -9.04 0.44
C VAL A 53 -0.40 -9.87 0.07
N ALA A 54 -0.66 -11.07 -0.43
CA ALA A 54 0.37 -11.93 -1.00
C ALA A 54 0.82 -11.43 -2.36
N TRP A 55 2.10 -11.14 -2.52
CA TRP A 55 2.70 -10.97 -3.84
C TRP A 55 3.03 -12.34 -4.39
N HIS A 56 2.08 -12.99 -5.08
CA HIS A 56 2.47 -14.12 -5.91
C HIS A 56 3.20 -13.60 -7.15
N TYR A 57 4.27 -14.31 -7.54
CA TYR A 57 5.10 -14.04 -8.72
C TYR A 57 4.28 -13.51 -9.90
N LYS A 58 4.69 -12.39 -10.47
CA LYS A 58 4.07 -11.90 -11.71
C LYS A 58 4.89 -12.38 -12.88
N PHE A 59 4.32 -13.29 -13.65
CA PHE A 59 4.84 -13.65 -14.94
C PHE A 59 4.27 -12.65 -15.95
N PHE A 60 5.10 -11.76 -16.46
CA PHE A 60 4.73 -10.99 -17.63
C PHE A 60 5.23 -11.71 -18.87
N TRP A 61 4.34 -11.86 -19.84
CA TRP A 61 4.71 -12.24 -21.20
C TRP A 61 4.89 -10.96 -21.99
N ILE A 62 6.15 -10.61 -22.28
CA ILE A 62 6.42 -9.49 -23.20
C ILE A 62 6.48 -10.08 -24.60
N VAL A 63 5.54 -9.66 -25.44
CA VAL A 63 5.55 -9.96 -26.87
C VAL A 63 6.04 -8.73 -27.62
N SER A 64 7.29 -8.75 -28.06
CA SER A 64 7.86 -7.68 -28.87
C SER A 64 7.91 -8.07 -30.34
N THR A 65 7.60 -7.10 -31.21
CA THR A 65 7.65 -7.31 -32.66
C THR A 65 8.69 -6.39 -33.26
N THR A 66 9.76 -6.94 -33.83
CA THR A 66 10.81 -6.16 -34.49
C THR A 66 10.77 -6.37 -36.01
N PRO A 67 10.90 -5.29 -36.82
CA PRO A 67 11.04 -5.42 -38.27
C PRO A 67 12.38 -6.10 -38.61
N ALA A 68 12.35 -7.23 -39.32
CA ALA A 68 13.55 -7.86 -39.87
C ALA A 68 13.86 -7.34 -41.28
N ARG A 69 15.13 -7.45 -41.71
CA ARG A 69 15.64 -6.99 -43.02
C ARG A 69 14.87 -7.52 -44.25
N ASN A 70 13.99 -8.52 -44.10
CA ASN A 70 13.29 -9.20 -45.20
C ASN A 70 11.76 -8.98 -45.19
N ASN A 71 11.24 -7.88 -44.65
CA ASN A 71 9.79 -7.63 -44.45
C ASN A 71 9.08 -8.66 -43.56
N CYS A 72 9.83 -9.48 -42.81
CA CYS A 72 9.28 -10.38 -41.81
C CYS A 72 9.19 -9.67 -40.46
N LYS A 73 8.14 -9.97 -39.68
CA LYS A 73 8.00 -9.56 -38.28
C LYS A 73 8.62 -10.64 -37.39
N LEU A 74 9.67 -10.31 -36.65
CA LEU A 74 10.20 -11.20 -35.61
C LEU A 74 9.37 -10.99 -34.35
N ARG A 75 8.68 -12.04 -33.89
CA ARG A 75 7.93 -12.05 -32.64
C ARG A 75 8.80 -12.69 -31.57
N HIS A 76 9.19 -11.91 -30.56
CA HIS A 76 9.89 -12.41 -29.39
C HIS A 76 8.90 -12.50 -28.23
N SER A 77 8.85 -13.63 -27.53
CA SER A 77 8.05 -13.79 -26.32
C SER A 77 8.97 -14.14 -25.16
N ASP A 78 9.18 -13.19 -24.25
CA ASP A 78 9.94 -13.43 -23.03
C ASP A 78 9.02 -13.60 -21.85
N LYS A 79 9.27 -14.66 -21.09
CA LYS A 79 8.73 -14.82 -19.74
C LYS A 79 9.73 -14.18 -18.78
N ILE A 80 9.32 -13.09 -18.15
CA ILE A 80 10.14 -12.49 -17.08
C ILE A 80 9.79 -13.21 -15.78
N ASP A 81 10.69 -14.08 -15.32
CA ASP A 81 10.61 -14.65 -13.98
C ASP A 81 11.10 -13.59 -12.98
N SER A 82 10.20 -13.00 -12.20
CA SER A 82 10.62 -12.27 -11.01
C SER A 82 11.19 -13.31 -10.02
N SER A 83 12.47 -13.20 -9.63
CA SER A 83 12.98 -13.97 -8.50
C SER A 83 12.12 -13.73 -7.26
N SER A 84 11.98 -14.76 -6.41
CA SER A 84 11.23 -14.70 -5.16
C SER A 84 11.61 -13.46 -4.36
N ALA A 85 10.70 -12.50 -4.18
CA ALA A 85 10.80 -11.62 -3.03
C ALA A 85 10.50 -12.51 -1.82
N ASP A 86 11.55 -12.90 -1.09
CA ASP A 86 11.55 -13.72 0.14
C ASP A 86 10.15 -14.01 0.73
N MET A 87 9.46 -15.01 0.19
CA MET A 87 8.16 -15.48 0.69
C MET A 87 8.37 -16.66 1.63
N THR A 88 8.97 -16.41 2.79
CA THR A 88 8.54 -17.11 4.02
C THR A 88 7.30 -16.39 4.55
N THR A 89 6.24 -16.38 3.74
CA THR A 89 5.04 -15.58 3.99
C THR A 89 4.19 -16.17 5.09
N TYR A 90 4.50 -15.75 6.31
CA TYR A 90 3.54 -15.75 7.40
C TYR A 90 2.57 -14.59 7.16
N PHE A 91 1.44 -14.87 6.50
CA PHE A 91 0.30 -13.95 6.48
C PHE A 91 -0.43 -14.10 7.80
N SER A 92 -0.27 -13.12 8.68
CA SER A 92 -0.97 -13.15 9.96
C SER A 92 -2.48 -13.03 9.71
N GLU A 93 -2.88 -12.14 8.79
CA GLU A 93 -4.28 -11.85 8.48
C GLU A 93 -4.47 -11.63 6.99
N LEU A 94 -4.79 -12.70 6.25
CA LEU A 94 -5.06 -12.61 4.82
C LEU A 94 -6.20 -11.64 4.52
N MET A 95 -5.98 -10.73 3.57
CA MET A 95 -7.03 -9.87 3.03
C MET A 95 -8.14 -10.72 2.38
N LYS A 96 -9.39 -10.48 2.76
CA LYS A 96 -10.57 -11.16 2.22
C LYS A 96 -11.42 -10.19 1.42
N ILE A 97 -11.39 -10.32 0.09
CA ILE A 97 -12.17 -9.49 -0.82
C ILE A 97 -13.58 -10.06 -1.01
N THR A 98 -14.60 -9.20 -0.92
CA THR A 98 -15.99 -9.48 -1.28
C THR A 98 -16.38 -8.74 -2.56
N ASP A 99 -17.56 -9.06 -3.10
CA ASP A 99 -18.05 -8.41 -4.32
C ASP A 99 -18.33 -6.92 -4.09
N GLU A 100 -18.73 -6.53 -2.87
CA GLU A 100 -18.89 -5.14 -2.46
C GLU A 100 -17.56 -4.37 -2.46
N ASP A 101 -16.48 -4.99 -1.95
CA ASP A 101 -15.15 -4.38 -1.96
C ASP A 101 -14.69 -4.10 -3.40
N VAL A 102 -15.01 -4.99 -4.36
CA VAL A 102 -14.69 -4.80 -5.78
C VAL A 102 -15.46 -3.61 -6.37
N ILE A 103 -16.73 -3.44 -6.01
CA ILE A 103 -17.53 -2.28 -6.45
C ILE A 103 -16.94 -0.98 -5.89
N GLU A 104 -16.58 -0.97 -4.61
CA GLU A 104 -15.96 0.19 -3.97
C GLU A 104 -14.59 0.52 -4.57
N PHE A 105 -13.77 -0.50 -4.82
CA PHE A 105 -12.47 -0.35 -5.46
C PHE A 105 -12.59 0.24 -6.87
N ASN A 106 -13.51 -0.28 -7.69
CA ASN A 106 -13.74 0.24 -9.04
C ASN A 106 -14.21 1.69 -9.02
N LYS A 107 -15.01 2.08 -8.01
CA LYS A 107 -15.38 3.48 -7.79
C LYS A 107 -14.16 4.32 -7.43
N LEU A 108 -13.28 3.84 -6.56
CA LEU A 108 -12.03 4.53 -6.22
C LEU A 108 -11.12 4.73 -7.44
N LEU A 109 -11.02 3.72 -8.30
CA LEU A 109 -10.25 3.80 -9.55
C LEU A 109 -10.86 4.75 -10.59
N SER A 110 -12.14 5.09 -10.46
CA SER A 110 -12.80 6.03 -11.37
C SER A 110 -12.44 7.50 -11.10
N TYR A 111 -11.82 7.80 -9.94
CA TYR A 111 -11.33 9.15 -9.65
C TYR A 111 -10.08 9.49 -10.47
N ASP A 112 -9.88 10.78 -10.71
CA ASP A 112 -8.75 11.30 -11.49
C ASP A 112 -7.40 10.94 -10.83
N ASP A 113 -6.38 10.67 -11.66
CA ASP A 113 -5.03 10.31 -11.17
C ASP A 113 -4.45 11.39 -10.25
N CYS A 114 -4.84 12.66 -10.40
CA CYS A 114 -4.42 13.72 -9.50
C CYS A 114 -4.77 13.43 -8.03
N VAL A 115 -5.90 12.77 -7.76
CA VAL A 115 -6.31 12.38 -6.40
C VAL A 115 -5.34 11.37 -5.83
N TYR A 116 -4.97 10.35 -6.62
CA TYR A 116 -3.94 9.40 -6.24
C TYR A 116 -2.61 10.10 -5.97
N GLN A 117 -2.13 10.98 -6.86
CA GLN A 117 -0.86 11.68 -6.67
C GLN A 117 -0.85 12.56 -5.41
N MET A 118 -1.99 13.16 -5.05
CA MET A 118 -2.12 13.93 -3.80
C MET A 118 -1.98 13.04 -2.57
N LEU A 119 -2.69 11.91 -2.52
CA LEU A 119 -2.63 10.95 -1.40
C LEU A 119 -1.26 10.28 -1.31
N LYS A 120 -0.70 9.88 -2.46
CA LYS A 120 0.64 9.31 -2.62
C LYS A 120 1.69 10.12 -1.90
N ASN A 121 1.76 11.41 -2.21
CA ASN A 121 2.77 12.31 -1.66
C ASN A 121 2.54 12.66 -0.19
N ALA A 122 1.33 12.48 0.32
CA ALA A 122 0.98 12.83 1.69
C ALA A 122 1.24 11.69 2.69
N ALA A 123 0.82 10.46 2.36
CA ALA A 123 0.85 9.34 3.31
C ALA A 123 0.67 7.94 2.68
N LEU A 124 0.11 7.84 1.47
CA LEU A 124 -0.39 6.56 0.96
C LEU A 124 0.72 5.53 0.67
N ASP A 125 1.87 5.96 0.13
CA ASP A 125 2.99 5.05 -0.14
C ASP A 125 3.58 4.50 1.16
N ASP A 126 3.76 5.37 2.17
CA ASP A 126 4.27 4.98 3.49
C ASP A 126 3.28 4.05 4.21
N PHE A 127 1.97 4.28 4.04
CA PHE A 127 0.92 3.43 4.59
C PHE A 127 0.91 2.05 3.92
N ALA A 128 0.98 2.00 2.59
CA ALA A 128 1.05 0.74 1.86
C ALA A 128 2.31 -0.06 2.20
N PHE A 129 3.45 0.62 2.31
CA PHE A 129 4.72 0.00 2.68
C PHE A 129 4.69 -0.62 4.08
N ASN A 130 3.84 -0.13 5.01
CA ASN A 130 3.70 -0.74 6.32
C ASN A 130 3.25 -2.21 6.27
N TYR A 131 2.50 -2.63 5.25
CA TYR A 131 2.12 -4.04 5.10
C TYR A 131 3.31 -4.94 4.73
N CYS A 132 4.42 -4.37 4.27
CA CYS A 132 5.66 -5.09 3.97
C CYS A 132 6.62 -5.19 5.16
N ILE A 133 6.35 -4.48 6.27
CA ILE A 133 7.24 -4.45 7.44
C ILE A 133 6.87 -5.57 8.41
N TYR A 134 7.69 -6.63 8.46
CA TYR A 134 7.48 -7.77 9.37
C TYR A 134 7.76 -7.44 10.84
N ASP A 135 8.74 -6.58 11.12
CA ASP A 135 9.06 -6.16 12.48
C ASP A 135 7.95 -5.27 13.05
N SER A 136 7.16 -5.80 13.99
CA SER A 136 6.05 -5.09 14.63
C SER A 136 6.46 -3.74 15.22
N THR A 137 7.69 -3.63 15.74
CA THR A 137 8.23 -2.39 16.30
C THR A 137 8.40 -1.31 15.25
N THR A 138 9.03 -1.65 14.11
CA THR A 138 9.24 -0.72 12.99
C THR A 138 7.92 -0.36 12.32
N ASN A 139 7.01 -1.33 12.17
CA ASN A 139 5.66 -1.13 11.63
C ASN A 139 4.89 -0.11 12.49
N PHE A 140 4.85 -0.32 13.80
CA PHE A 140 4.17 0.56 14.74
C PHE A 140 4.73 1.99 14.73
N LYS A 141 6.06 2.14 14.70
CA LYS A 141 6.72 3.46 14.62
C LYS A 141 6.38 4.19 13.32
N SER A 142 6.35 3.45 12.22
CA SER A 142 6.07 4.00 10.89
C SER A 142 4.64 4.54 10.82
N LEU A 143 3.64 3.78 11.30
CA LEU A 143 2.25 4.24 11.36
C LEU A 143 2.04 5.51 12.21
N ILE A 144 2.66 5.59 13.40
CA ILE A 144 2.60 6.83 14.19
C ILE A 144 3.25 8.00 13.43
N THR A 145 4.33 7.75 12.69
CA THR A 145 5.02 8.78 11.90
C THR A 145 4.14 9.30 10.78
N ILE A 146 3.37 8.44 10.10
CA ILE A 146 2.39 8.86 9.08
C ILE A 146 1.35 9.80 9.69
N LEU A 147 0.78 9.45 10.84
CA LEU A 147 -0.17 10.32 11.54
C LEU A 147 0.48 11.65 11.95
N GLU A 148 1.74 11.64 12.40
CA GLU A 148 2.47 12.88 12.69
C GLU A 148 2.64 13.76 11.44
N VAL A 149 2.98 13.19 10.28
CA VAL A 149 3.13 13.95 9.03
C VAL A 149 1.81 14.60 8.62
N LEU A 150 0.70 13.87 8.75
CA LEU A 150 -0.64 14.35 8.39
C LEU A 150 -1.14 15.46 9.34
N PHE A 151 -0.94 15.29 10.64
CA PHE A 151 -1.64 16.10 11.63
C PHE A 151 -0.77 17.03 12.46
N ILE A 152 0.56 16.93 12.43
CA ILE A 152 1.44 17.68 13.33
C ILE A 152 2.30 18.68 12.56
N LYS A 153 2.19 19.95 12.95
CA LYS A 153 3.05 21.01 12.42
C LYS A 153 4.38 21.02 13.16
N LYS A 154 5.43 21.52 12.51
CA LYS A 154 6.76 21.68 13.12
C LYS A 154 6.73 22.53 14.40
N SER A 155 5.80 23.48 14.52
CA SER A 155 5.57 24.31 15.71
C SER A 155 5.04 23.55 16.92
N ASP A 156 4.46 22.37 16.72
CA ASP A 156 3.65 21.68 17.73
C ASP A 156 4.48 20.69 18.57
N ARG A 157 5.81 20.80 18.53
CA ARG A 157 6.75 19.80 19.04
C ARG A 157 6.57 19.44 20.52
N GLU A 158 6.19 20.39 21.36
CA GLU A 158 6.05 20.18 22.81
C GLU A 158 4.72 19.52 23.19
N ARG A 159 3.70 19.58 22.31
CA ARG A 159 2.34 19.08 22.57
C ARG A 159 1.91 18.00 21.57
N LYS A 160 2.88 17.38 20.90
CA LYS A 160 2.64 16.43 19.80
C LYS A 160 1.61 15.38 20.14
N LYS A 161 1.78 14.69 21.28
CA LYS A 161 0.92 13.60 21.71
C LYS A 161 -0.54 14.04 21.82
N ASP A 162 -0.80 15.07 22.62
CA ASP A 162 -2.16 15.53 22.90
C ASP A 162 -2.83 16.12 21.65
N LEU A 163 -2.04 16.83 20.83
CA LEU A 163 -2.53 17.38 19.56
C LEU A 163 -2.80 16.29 18.53
N LEU A 164 -1.98 15.25 18.47
CA LEU A 164 -2.17 14.13 17.54
C LEU A 164 -3.47 13.40 17.89
N ALA A 165 -3.62 12.98 19.15
CA ALA A 165 -4.82 12.31 19.63
C ALA A 165 -6.08 13.15 19.37
N LYS A 166 -6.04 14.45 19.68
CA LYS A 166 -7.16 15.36 19.44
C LYS A 166 -7.47 15.56 17.96
N ARG A 167 -6.47 15.70 17.09
CA ARG A 167 -6.70 15.96 15.67
C ARG A 167 -7.20 14.71 14.94
N VAL A 168 -6.62 13.55 15.24
CA VAL A 168 -7.07 12.26 14.67
C VAL A 168 -8.51 11.96 15.09
N SER A 169 -8.83 12.05 16.38
CA SER A 169 -10.20 11.80 16.87
C SER A 169 -11.25 12.71 16.24
N ASN A 170 -10.99 14.02 16.16
CA ASN A 170 -11.89 14.97 15.51
C ASN A 170 -11.96 14.80 13.97
N PHE A 171 -10.97 14.16 13.36
CA PHE A 171 -10.95 13.93 11.91
C PHE A 171 -11.81 12.72 11.55
N ILE A 172 -11.70 11.62 12.30
CA ILE A 172 -12.35 10.36 11.94
C ILE A 172 -13.74 10.17 12.55
N GLU A 173 -14.06 10.86 13.64
CA GLU A 173 -15.35 10.75 14.34
C GLU A 173 -16.13 12.07 14.36
N SER A 174 -17.46 11.95 14.51
CA SER A 174 -18.37 13.11 14.58
C SER A 174 -19.19 13.19 15.87
N ASN A 175 -19.16 12.15 16.71
CA ASN A 175 -19.90 12.14 17.98
C ASN A 175 -18.95 12.14 19.18
N ASP A 176 -19.36 12.80 20.26
CA ASP A 176 -18.50 13.07 21.41
C ASP A 176 -17.94 11.80 22.07
N LYS A 177 -18.76 10.75 22.17
CA LYS A 177 -18.36 9.50 22.82
C LYS A 177 -17.24 8.80 22.04
N ASP A 178 -17.38 8.68 20.73
CA ASP A 178 -16.41 8.01 19.89
C ASP A 178 -15.15 8.87 19.73
N ILE A 179 -15.29 10.20 19.69
CA ILE A 179 -14.15 11.14 19.76
C ILE A 179 -13.32 10.88 21.02
N GLU A 180 -13.97 10.79 22.19
CA GLU A 180 -13.28 10.53 23.46
C GLU A 180 -12.61 9.15 23.51
N GLU A 181 -13.23 8.14 22.89
CA GLU A 181 -12.66 6.79 22.77
C GLU A 181 -11.40 6.78 21.88
N VAL A 182 -11.51 7.29 20.66
CA VAL A 182 -10.36 7.38 19.73
C VAL A 182 -9.24 8.23 20.32
N ASN A 183 -9.58 9.34 20.99
CA ASN A 183 -8.59 10.20 21.62
C ASN A 183 -7.76 9.46 22.68
N ARG A 184 -8.44 8.68 23.54
CA ARG A 184 -7.77 7.85 24.55
C ARG A 184 -6.91 6.77 23.89
N ASN A 185 -7.45 6.08 22.88
CA ASN A 185 -6.74 5.02 22.17
C ASN A 185 -5.45 5.55 21.50
N ILE A 186 -5.52 6.65 20.74
CA ILE A 186 -4.32 7.26 20.13
C ILE A 186 -3.33 7.74 21.19
N SER A 187 -3.82 8.31 22.29
CA SER A 187 -2.96 8.75 23.40
C SER A 187 -2.18 7.59 24.03
N ASP A 188 -2.81 6.43 24.17
CA ASP A 188 -2.19 5.23 24.74
C ASP A 188 -1.26 4.54 23.73
N LEU A 189 -1.64 4.46 22.46
CA LEU A 189 -0.76 3.99 21.38
C LEU A 189 0.52 4.86 21.27
N TYR A 190 0.40 6.18 21.43
CA TYR A 190 1.57 7.07 21.42
C TYR A 190 2.47 6.87 22.65
N LYS A 191 1.90 6.59 23.83
CA LYS A 191 2.70 6.21 25.02
C LYS A 191 3.44 4.89 24.75
N LEU A 192 2.73 3.88 24.22
CA LEU A 192 3.31 2.60 23.87
C LEU A 192 4.50 2.76 22.90
N ARG A 193 4.42 3.67 21.93
CA ARG A 193 5.55 3.98 21.03
C ARG A 193 6.81 4.35 21.81
N ASN A 194 6.68 5.19 22.85
CA ASN A 194 7.84 5.58 23.66
C ASN A 194 8.40 4.38 24.43
N ASP A 195 7.54 3.52 24.98
CA ASP A 195 7.96 2.32 25.71
C ASP A 195 8.65 1.30 24.79
N VAL A 196 8.15 1.14 23.57
CA VAL A 196 8.77 0.31 22.52
C VAL A 196 10.15 0.87 22.12
N VAL A 197 10.28 2.20 21.98
CA VAL A 197 11.56 2.85 21.61
C VAL A 197 12.60 2.75 22.73
N HIS A 198 12.21 2.96 23.98
CA HIS A 198 13.15 3.12 25.10
C HIS A 198 13.37 1.85 25.91
N SER A 199 12.35 1.01 26.02
CA SER A 199 12.34 -0.17 26.88
C SER A 199 12.25 -1.49 26.11
N GLY A 200 12.10 -1.44 24.78
CA GLY A 200 11.95 -2.63 23.95
C GLY A 200 10.64 -3.38 24.22
N ALA A 201 9.59 -2.66 24.64
CA ALA A 201 8.28 -3.25 24.89
C ALA A 201 7.74 -3.96 23.63
N GLU A 202 6.99 -5.04 23.85
CA GLU A 202 6.33 -5.78 22.77
C GLU A 202 5.11 -5.01 22.25
N VAL A 203 4.94 -4.99 20.92
CA VAL A 203 3.73 -4.46 20.27
C VAL A 203 2.78 -5.60 20.02
N LEU A 204 1.70 -5.65 20.79
CA LEU A 204 0.59 -6.57 20.55
C LEU A 204 -0.06 -6.30 19.18
N ARG A 205 -0.49 -7.38 18.50
CA ARG A 205 -1.07 -7.29 17.16
C ARG A 205 -2.34 -6.44 17.14
N GLU A 206 -3.16 -6.49 18.19
CA GLU A 206 -4.38 -5.71 18.33
C GLU A 206 -4.09 -4.20 18.33
N ASN A 207 -3.02 -3.78 19.01
CA ASN A 207 -2.58 -2.38 19.01
C ASN A 207 -2.09 -1.94 17.62
N LEU A 208 -1.43 -2.84 16.90
CA LEU A 208 -0.98 -2.57 15.54
C LEU A 208 -2.17 -2.44 14.58
N ASN A 209 -3.12 -3.37 14.62
CA ASN A 209 -4.32 -3.34 13.77
C ASN A 209 -5.20 -2.13 14.08
N MET A 210 -5.37 -1.79 15.36
CA MET A 210 -6.08 -0.57 15.76
C MET A 210 -5.41 0.68 15.20
N LEU A 211 -4.08 0.77 15.28
CA LEU A 211 -3.35 1.90 14.72
C LEU A 211 -3.42 1.95 13.19
N ARG A 212 -3.37 0.79 12.51
CA ARG A 212 -3.57 0.68 11.06
C ARG A 212 -4.95 1.18 10.67
N ASP A 213 -6.01 0.79 11.38
CA ASP A 213 -7.37 1.24 11.11
C ASP A 213 -7.50 2.76 11.24
N TYR A 214 -7.01 3.36 12.34
CA TYR A 214 -7.05 4.81 12.49
C TYR A 214 -6.23 5.53 11.42
N THR A 215 -5.08 5.00 11.04
CA THR A 215 -4.25 5.58 9.97
C THR A 215 -4.96 5.52 8.63
N ARG A 216 -5.57 4.38 8.31
CA ARG A 216 -6.36 4.18 7.09
C ARG A 216 -7.52 5.15 6.99
N ARG A 217 -8.26 5.36 8.08
CA ARG A 217 -9.40 6.29 8.14
C ARG A 217 -8.99 7.77 8.07
N CYS A 218 -7.70 8.07 8.24
CA CYS A 218 -7.15 9.42 8.13
C CYS A 218 -6.67 9.79 6.71
N ILE A 219 -6.58 8.80 5.81
CA ILE A 219 -6.13 8.98 4.42
C ILE A 219 -7.35 8.99 3.51
#